data_AF-A0A7J2HM50-F1
#
_entry.id   AF-A0A7J2HM50-F1
#
_cell.length_a   1.000
_cell.length_b   1.000
_cell.length_c   1.000
_cell.angle_alpha   90.00
_cell.angle_beta   90.00
_cell.angle_gamma   90.00
#
_symmetry.space_group_name_H-M   'P 1'
#
loop_
_entity.id
_entity.type
_entity.pdbx_description
1 polymer ?
#
loop_
_entity_poly.entity_id
_entity_poly.type
_entity_poly.pdbx_seq_one_letter_code
_entity_poly.pdbx_strand_id
1 'polypeptide(L)'
;MVEFEEYPGMIALKDKNWKAVIDDREINLDLVCEAIDMESATGEVKDEEYPILLTCSIMVDPKDMSSKYKKDVKESAGEFSLYDAYYYSGGVLADRALSGMEPVKKIPTRAECKVIENDGKDVWCKTEEDAITYAKDVYSEKAQALFGLIGFVLDNPVNRIGNTGWDIIEYQAEGTDYIRKALERWKERNAKN
;
A
#
# COMPACT_ATOMS: atom_id res chain seq x y z
N MET A 1 5.46 16.04 -8.94
CA MET A 1 4.03 16.44 -8.95
C MET A 1 3.31 15.13 -9.02
N VAL A 2 2.47 14.88 -8.03
CA VAL A 2 1.79 13.59 -7.91
C VAL A 2 0.75 13.48 -9.03
N GLU A 3 0.83 12.38 -9.78
CA GLU A 3 -0.15 11.97 -10.77
C GLU A 3 -1.14 11.01 -10.13
N PHE A 4 -2.35 10.96 -10.67
CA PHE A 4 -3.46 10.17 -10.15
C PHE A 4 -3.98 9.22 -11.22
N GLU A 5 -4.17 7.95 -10.84
CA GLU A 5 -4.77 6.93 -11.68
C GLU A 5 -5.90 6.27 -10.91
N GLU A 6 -7.14 6.47 -11.36
CA GLU A 6 -8.35 6.03 -10.66
C GLU A 6 -8.86 4.69 -11.18
N TYR A 7 -9.36 3.90 -10.25
CA TYR A 7 -9.98 2.60 -10.43
C TYR A 7 -11.26 2.52 -9.59
N PRO A 8 -12.15 1.53 -9.78
CA PRO A 8 -13.32 1.36 -8.92
C PRO A 8 -12.93 1.24 -7.44
N GLY A 9 -13.39 2.15 -6.59
CA GLY A 9 -13.07 2.15 -5.15
C GLY A 9 -11.60 2.37 -4.79
N MET A 10 -10.73 2.70 -5.74
CA MET A 10 -9.28 2.73 -5.53
C MET A 10 -8.61 3.83 -6.35
N ILE A 11 -7.54 4.42 -5.82
CA ILE A 11 -6.70 5.38 -6.53
C ILE A 11 -5.23 5.09 -6.31
N ALA A 12 -4.45 5.12 -7.39
CA ALA A 12 -3.00 5.12 -7.32
C ALA A 12 -2.47 6.55 -7.44
N LEU A 13 -1.61 6.90 -6.49
CA LEU A 13 -0.85 8.13 -6.44
C LEU A 13 0.56 7.79 -6.92
N LYS A 14 1.07 8.59 -7.85
CA LYS A 14 2.32 8.29 -8.55
C LYS A 14 3.22 9.51 -8.55
N ASP A 15 4.50 9.36 -8.23
CA ASP A 15 5.50 10.40 -8.46
C ASP A 15 6.80 9.75 -8.94
N LYS A 16 7.41 10.32 -9.98
CA LYS A 16 8.66 9.79 -10.56
C LYS A 16 9.83 9.70 -9.57
N ASN A 17 9.75 10.37 -8.43
CA ASN A 17 10.78 10.34 -7.39
C ASN A 17 10.53 9.26 -6.34
N TRP A 18 9.38 8.58 -6.37
CA TRP A 18 9.05 7.51 -5.44
C TRP A 18 9.66 6.20 -5.93
N LYS A 19 10.76 5.81 -5.28
CA LYS A 19 11.58 4.67 -5.69
C LYS A 19 12.12 3.92 -4.49
N ALA A 20 12.31 2.63 -4.67
CA ALA A 20 13.15 1.77 -3.83
C ALA A 20 14.39 1.33 -4.61
N VAL A 21 15.48 1.02 -3.90
CA VAL A 21 16.67 0.41 -4.51
C VAL A 21 16.80 -1.00 -3.97
N ILE A 22 16.78 -1.99 -4.88
CA ILE A 22 16.96 -3.41 -4.57
C ILE A 22 18.12 -3.90 -5.44
N ASP A 23 19.18 -4.41 -4.82
CA ASP A 23 20.38 -4.93 -5.51
C ASP A 23 20.88 -4.01 -6.64
N ASP A 24 21.07 -2.72 -6.31
CA ASP A 24 21.49 -1.64 -7.21
C ASP A 24 20.51 -1.29 -8.36
N ARG A 25 19.31 -1.88 -8.38
CA ARG A 25 18.23 -1.54 -9.31
C ARG A 25 17.23 -0.59 -8.67
N GLU A 26 16.96 0.53 -9.34
CA GLU A 26 15.85 1.40 -8.99
C GLU A 26 14.51 0.78 -9.43
N ILE A 27 13.58 0.68 -8.49
CA ILE A 27 12.21 0.21 -8.70
C ILE A 27 11.27 1.37 -8.37
N ASN A 28 10.43 1.77 -9.32
CA ASN A 28 9.42 2.79 -9.11
C ASN A 28 8.29 2.22 -8.24
N LEU A 29 7.80 3.05 -7.33
CA LEU A 29 6.76 2.70 -6.39
C LEU A 29 5.57 3.66 -6.52
N ASP A 30 4.37 3.10 -6.37
CA ASP A 30 3.12 3.83 -6.32
C ASP A 30 2.50 3.66 -4.92
N LEU A 31 1.76 4.68 -4.46
CA LEU A 31 0.92 4.57 -3.28
C LEU A 31 -0.52 4.30 -3.75
N VAL A 32 -1.04 3.13 -3.43
CA VAL A 32 -2.40 2.72 -3.73
C VAL A 32 -3.27 2.97 -2.51
N CYS A 33 -4.36 3.69 -2.69
CA CYS A 33 -5.35 3.95 -1.66
C CYS A 33 -6.68 3.32 -2.04
N GLU A 34 -7.27 2.52 -1.16
CA GLU A 34 -8.54 1.83 -1.37
C GLU A 34 -9.59 2.33 -0.36
N ALA A 35 -10.79 2.61 -0.87
CA ALA A 35 -11.97 2.87 -0.07
C ALA A 35 -12.72 1.55 0.16
N ILE A 36 -12.78 1.10 1.42
CA ILE A 36 -13.41 -0.16 1.80
C ILE A 36 -14.71 0.14 2.54
N ASP A 37 -15.84 -0.27 1.98
CA ASP A 37 -17.11 -0.34 2.72
C ASP A 37 -17.03 -1.47 3.74
N MET A 38 -16.86 -1.10 5.01
CA MET A 38 -16.68 -2.05 6.11
C MET A 38 -17.97 -2.78 6.48
N GLU A 39 -19.13 -2.17 6.25
CA GLU A 39 -20.42 -2.84 6.45
C GLU A 39 -20.56 -3.99 5.46
N SER A 40 -20.32 -3.71 4.17
CA SER A 40 -20.35 -4.72 3.12
C SER A 40 -19.25 -5.78 3.28
N ALA A 41 -18.04 -5.39 3.71
CA ALA A 41 -16.89 -6.29 3.81
C ALA A 41 -16.92 -7.21 5.05
N THR A 42 -17.41 -6.69 6.19
CA THR A 42 -17.28 -7.39 7.49
C THR A 42 -18.57 -7.50 8.28
N GLY A 43 -19.61 -6.73 7.93
CA GLY A 43 -20.82 -6.59 8.74
C GLY A 43 -20.63 -5.77 10.02
N GLU A 44 -19.43 -5.25 10.27
CA GLU A 44 -19.10 -4.44 11.44
C GLU A 44 -18.54 -3.08 11.00
N VAL A 45 -19.10 -2.01 11.57
CA VAL A 45 -18.66 -0.65 11.30
C VAL A 45 -18.26 0.00 12.63
N LYS A 46 -17.10 0.66 12.67
CA LYS A 46 -16.67 1.39 13.88
C LYS A 46 -17.56 2.60 14.15
N ASP A 47 -18.11 3.18 13.09
CA ASP A 47 -19.00 4.33 13.15
C ASP A 47 -19.94 4.38 11.95
N GLU A 48 -21.25 4.27 12.19
CA GLU A 48 -22.27 4.21 11.14
C GLU A 48 -22.33 5.47 10.26
N GLU A 49 -21.90 6.64 10.76
CA GLU A 49 -21.86 7.87 9.96
C GLU A 49 -20.66 7.90 9.01
N TYR A 50 -19.60 7.16 9.32
CA TYR A 50 -18.37 7.09 8.52
C TYR A 50 -18.02 5.63 8.25
N PRO A 51 -18.77 4.94 7.37
CA PRO A 51 -18.64 3.49 7.19
C PRO A 51 -17.46 3.07 6.33
N ILE A 52 -16.84 4.00 5.60
CA ILE A 52 -15.80 3.70 4.62
C ILE A 52 -14.42 3.81 5.28
N LEU A 53 -13.66 2.73 5.31
CA LEU A 53 -12.26 2.75 5.74
C LEU A 53 -11.36 3.07 4.54
N LEU A 54 -10.53 4.12 4.65
CA LEU A 54 -9.49 4.40 3.67
C LEU A 54 -8.20 3.68 4.06
N THR A 55 -7.81 2.68 3.27
CA THR A 55 -6.56 1.93 3.45
C THR A 55 -5.51 2.33 2.42
N CYS A 56 -4.24 2.13 2.73
CA CYS A 56 -3.12 2.54 1.87
C CYS A 56 -2.02 1.48 1.81
N SER A 57 -1.58 1.15 0.60
CA SER A 57 -0.50 0.21 0.34
C SER A 57 0.53 0.78 -0.64
N ILE A 58 1.80 0.57 -0.36
CA ILE A 58 2.89 0.81 -1.31
C ILE A 58 3.00 -0.41 -2.23
N MET A 59 3.04 -0.17 -3.53
CA MET A 59 3.18 -1.20 -4.56
C MET A 59 4.25 -0.83 -5.58
N VAL A 60 4.79 -1.83 -6.27
CA VAL A 60 5.66 -1.61 -7.43
C VAL A 60 4.84 -1.04 -8.59
N ASP A 61 5.36 -0.02 -9.27
CA ASP A 61 4.76 0.52 -10.49
C ASP A 61 4.63 -0.62 -11.53
N PRO A 62 3.48 -0.76 -12.21
CA PRO A 62 3.26 -1.80 -13.23
C PRO A 62 4.37 -1.89 -14.28
N LYS A 63 5.10 -0.82 -14.60
CA LYS A 63 6.22 -0.86 -15.56
C LYS A 63 7.40 -1.67 -15.05
N ASP A 64 7.65 -1.69 -13.75
CA ASP A 64 8.80 -2.36 -13.12
C ASP A 64 8.48 -3.75 -12.58
N MET A 65 7.20 -4.09 -12.45
CA MET A 65 6.76 -5.45 -12.12
C MET A 65 7.30 -6.48 -13.14
N SER A 66 7.78 -7.62 -12.63
CA SER A 66 8.37 -8.66 -13.47
C SER A 66 7.34 -9.27 -14.44
N SER A 67 7.82 -9.77 -15.59
CA SER A 67 6.96 -10.51 -16.53
C SER A 67 6.36 -11.77 -15.91
N LYS A 68 7.06 -12.40 -14.96
CA LYS A 68 6.56 -13.57 -14.24
C LYS A 68 5.39 -13.18 -13.34
N TYR A 69 5.56 -12.18 -12.48
CA TYR A 69 4.50 -11.67 -11.61
C TYR A 69 3.27 -11.23 -12.43
N LYS A 70 3.49 -10.47 -13.52
CA LYS A 70 2.42 -10.06 -14.45
C LYS A 70 1.64 -11.25 -15.01
N LYS A 71 2.33 -12.34 -15.32
CA LYS A 71 1.70 -13.55 -15.82
C LYS A 71 0.85 -14.22 -14.73
N ASP A 72 1.39 -14.33 -13.52
CA ASP A 72 0.69 -14.92 -12.38
C ASP A 72 -0.59 -14.13 -12.04
N VAL A 73 -0.54 -12.79 -12.09
CA VAL A 73 -1.71 -11.91 -11.96
C VAL A 73 -2.74 -12.19 -13.06
N LYS A 74 -2.33 -12.22 -14.33
CA LYS A 74 -3.24 -12.51 -15.46
C LYS A 74 -3.91 -13.87 -15.35
N GLU A 75 -3.17 -14.88 -14.90
CA GLU A 75 -3.73 -16.22 -14.71
C GLU A 75 -4.79 -16.26 -13.59
N SER A 76 -4.67 -15.38 -12.58
CA SER A 76 -5.62 -15.28 -11.47
C SER A 76 -6.80 -14.34 -11.74
N ALA A 77 -6.55 -13.19 -12.38
CA ALA A 77 -7.51 -12.10 -12.53
C ALA A 77 -8.04 -11.93 -13.97
N GLY A 78 -7.47 -12.65 -14.94
CA GLY A 78 -7.83 -12.57 -16.36
C GLY A 78 -7.09 -11.47 -17.13
N GLU A 79 -6.89 -10.31 -16.51
CA GLU A 79 -6.17 -9.17 -17.09
C GLU A 79 -4.99 -8.70 -16.20
N PHE A 80 -4.29 -7.65 -16.64
CA PHE A 80 -3.24 -7.03 -15.85
C PHE A 80 -3.38 -5.51 -15.85
N SER A 81 -3.63 -4.99 -14.65
CA SER A 81 -3.56 -3.60 -14.24
C SER A 81 -2.98 -3.51 -12.82
N LEU A 82 -2.74 -2.30 -12.32
CA LEU A 82 -2.34 -2.12 -10.92
C LEU A 82 -3.45 -2.58 -9.97
N TYR A 83 -4.72 -2.36 -10.36
CA TYR A 83 -5.90 -2.87 -9.65
C TYR A 83 -5.86 -4.39 -9.52
N ASP A 84 -5.65 -5.12 -10.62
CA ASP A 84 -5.57 -6.59 -10.57
C ASP A 84 -4.41 -7.07 -9.71
N ALA A 85 -3.27 -6.39 -9.80
CA ALA A 85 -2.09 -6.71 -8.99
C ALA A 85 -2.33 -6.47 -7.49
N TYR A 86 -3.04 -5.41 -7.13
CA TYR A 86 -3.43 -5.10 -5.76
C TYR A 86 -4.33 -6.19 -5.18
N TYR A 87 -5.40 -6.58 -5.87
CA TYR A 87 -6.27 -7.66 -5.39
C TYR A 87 -5.62 -9.04 -5.41
N TYR A 88 -4.63 -9.27 -6.27
CA TYR A 88 -3.92 -10.54 -6.35
C TYR A 88 -3.00 -10.79 -5.13
N SER A 89 -2.19 -9.79 -4.73
CA SER A 89 -1.19 -9.99 -3.66
C SER A 89 -1.14 -8.92 -2.58
N GLY A 90 -1.89 -7.83 -2.72
CA GLY A 90 -1.80 -6.64 -1.88
C GLY A 90 -0.50 -5.88 -2.09
N GLY A 91 -0.20 -4.98 -1.15
CA GLY A 91 1.07 -4.26 -1.10
C GLY A 91 1.60 -4.14 0.32
N VAL A 92 2.57 -3.25 0.52
CA VAL A 92 3.09 -2.95 1.86
C VAL A 92 2.21 -1.89 2.51
N LEU A 93 1.48 -2.27 3.57
CA LEU A 93 0.59 -1.35 4.29
C LEU A 93 1.34 -0.09 4.76
N ALA A 94 0.76 1.07 4.46
CA ALA A 94 1.33 2.39 4.72
C ALA A 94 0.48 3.24 5.66
N ASP A 95 -0.70 2.76 6.08
CA ASP A 95 -1.68 3.48 6.90
C ASP A 95 -1.04 4.09 8.15
N ARG A 96 -0.35 3.25 8.94
CA ARG A 96 0.28 3.69 10.18
C ARG A 96 1.35 4.75 9.96
N ALA A 97 2.12 4.63 8.87
CA ALA A 97 3.15 5.61 8.54
C ALA A 97 2.50 6.95 8.15
N LEU A 98 1.48 6.93 7.30
CA LEU A 98 0.75 8.13 6.87
C LEU A 98 -0.01 8.79 8.03
N SER A 99 -0.63 8.01 8.90
CA SER A 99 -1.36 8.51 10.08
C SER A 99 -0.44 9.05 11.16
N GLY A 100 0.80 8.55 11.25
CA GLY A 100 1.84 9.07 12.15
C GLY A 100 2.50 10.36 11.65
N MET A 101 2.36 10.70 10.36
CA MET A 101 2.94 11.90 9.77
C MET A 101 2.04 13.11 9.99
N GLU A 102 2.51 14.04 10.82
CA GLU A 102 1.89 15.34 11.01
C GLU A 102 2.42 16.35 9.97
N PRO A 103 1.55 16.95 9.15
CA PRO A 103 2.00 17.93 8.17
C PRO A 103 2.41 19.24 8.86
N VAL A 104 3.44 19.92 8.32
CA VAL A 104 3.95 21.19 8.86
C VAL A 104 2.87 22.30 8.85
N LYS A 105 1.89 22.18 7.96
CA LYS A 105 0.73 23.06 7.84
C LYS A 105 -0.54 22.22 7.69
N LYS A 106 -1.69 22.75 8.13
CA LYS A 106 -2.98 22.11 7.88
C LYS A 106 -3.20 21.96 6.37
N ILE A 107 -3.45 20.73 5.92
CA ILE A 107 -3.79 20.45 4.53
C ILE A 107 -5.30 20.68 4.37
N PRO A 108 -5.74 21.61 3.51
CA PRO A 108 -7.16 21.78 3.24
C PRO A 108 -7.69 20.58 2.46
N THR A 109 -8.86 20.08 2.86
CA THR A 109 -9.60 19.07 2.09
C THR A 109 -11.08 19.34 2.25
N ARG A 110 -11.84 18.97 1.22
CA ARG A 110 -13.32 18.98 1.24
C ARG A 110 -13.92 17.63 1.65
N ALA A 111 -13.10 16.59 1.79
CA ALA A 111 -13.54 15.25 2.13
C ALA A 111 -14.12 15.20 3.56
N GLU A 112 -15.28 14.56 3.70
CA GLU A 112 -15.87 14.24 5.00
C GLU A 112 -15.25 12.96 5.58
N CYS A 113 -14.06 13.10 6.17
CA CYS A 113 -13.34 12.02 6.85
C CYS A 113 -12.93 12.39 8.27
N LYS A 114 -12.82 11.38 9.12
CA LYS A 114 -12.33 11.48 10.50
C LYS A 114 -11.31 10.41 10.82
N VAL A 115 -10.40 10.74 11.73
CA VAL A 115 -9.47 9.76 12.29
C VAL A 115 -10.15 9.10 13.48
N ILE A 116 -10.31 7.77 13.44
CA ILE A 116 -10.80 6.99 14.57
C ILE A 116 -9.60 6.33 15.26
N GLU A 117 -9.34 6.74 16.49
CA GLU A 117 -8.24 6.21 17.30
C GLU A 117 -8.61 4.84 17.87
N ASN A 118 -8.32 3.77 17.12
CA ASN A 118 -8.35 2.41 17.64
C ASN A 118 -7.25 1.58 16.95
N ASP A 119 -6.20 1.21 17.68
CA ASP A 119 -5.03 0.41 17.22
C ASP A 119 -4.28 0.88 15.94
N GLY A 120 -4.47 2.13 15.49
CA GLY A 120 -3.79 2.59 14.25
C GLY A 120 -3.96 4.03 13.77
N LYS A 121 -4.85 4.85 14.36
CA LYS A 121 -5.28 6.14 13.78
C LYS A 121 -5.80 5.96 12.34
N ASP A 122 -6.80 5.11 12.19
CA ASP A 122 -7.39 4.80 10.89
C ASP A 122 -8.21 5.99 10.38
N VAL A 123 -8.22 6.23 9.07
CA VAL A 123 -9.04 7.26 8.44
C VAL A 123 -10.34 6.64 7.94
N TRP A 124 -11.45 7.12 8.49
CA TRP A 124 -12.81 6.69 8.14
C TRP A 124 -13.55 7.84 7.46
N CYS A 125 -14.24 7.55 6.38
CA CYS A 125 -14.89 8.51 5.51
C CYS A 125 -16.37 8.19 5.37
N LYS A 126 -17.15 9.22 5.04
CA LYS A 126 -18.60 9.10 4.86
C LYS A 126 -18.97 8.38 3.57
N THR A 127 -18.19 8.58 2.51
CA THR A 127 -18.41 7.96 1.20
C THR A 127 -17.08 7.51 0.56
N GLU A 128 -17.15 6.65 -0.45
CA GLU A 128 -15.98 6.30 -1.26
C GLU A 128 -15.39 7.54 -1.96
N GLU A 129 -16.23 8.46 -2.43
CA GLU A 129 -15.77 9.71 -3.05
C GLU A 129 -14.98 10.58 -2.06
N ASP A 130 -15.43 10.65 -0.80
CA ASP A 130 -14.69 11.33 0.28
C ASP A 130 -13.33 10.67 0.51
N ALA A 131 -13.27 9.34 0.54
CA ALA A 131 -12.03 8.60 0.73
C ALA A 131 -11.02 8.87 -0.41
N ILE A 132 -11.47 8.81 -1.67
CA ILE A 132 -10.63 9.12 -2.83
C ILE A 132 -10.22 10.60 -2.84
N THR A 133 -11.11 11.52 -2.45
CA THR A 133 -10.81 12.94 -2.33
C THR A 133 -9.78 13.20 -1.23
N TYR A 134 -9.90 12.53 -0.09
CA TYR A 134 -8.93 12.62 1.00
C TYR A 134 -7.55 12.11 0.57
N ALA A 135 -7.50 11.00 -0.18
CA ALA A 135 -6.25 10.50 -0.73
C ALA A 135 -5.57 11.54 -1.65
N LYS A 136 -6.33 12.14 -2.57
CA LYS A 136 -5.84 13.19 -3.49
C LYS A 136 -5.38 14.45 -2.77
N ASP A 137 -6.13 14.93 -1.78
CA ASP A 137 -5.84 16.20 -1.11
C ASP A 137 -4.74 16.04 -0.04
N VAL A 138 -4.87 15.01 0.81
CA VAL A 138 -4.09 14.86 2.03
C VAL A 138 -2.96 13.86 1.86
N TYR A 139 -3.24 12.67 1.34
CA TYR A 139 -2.21 11.63 1.21
C TYR A 139 -1.21 11.92 0.09
N SER A 140 -1.57 12.63 -0.97
CA SER A 140 -0.60 13.08 -1.98
C SER A 140 0.52 13.96 -1.40
N GLU A 141 0.18 14.83 -0.46
CA GLU A 141 1.13 15.70 0.26
C GLU A 141 1.93 14.89 1.30
N LYS A 142 1.27 14.03 2.08
CA LYS A 142 1.94 13.19 3.08
C LYS A 142 2.86 12.13 2.45
N ALA A 143 2.50 11.59 1.29
CA ALA A 143 3.27 10.58 0.60
C ALA A 143 4.69 11.07 0.24
N GLN A 144 4.88 12.36 0.01
CA GLN A 144 6.23 12.91 -0.21
C GLN A 144 7.15 12.66 0.99
N ALA A 145 6.64 12.80 2.22
CA ALA A 145 7.40 12.48 3.42
C ALA A 145 7.55 10.97 3.62
N LEU A 146 6.49 10.19 3.33
CA LEU A 146 6.52 8.72 3.37
C LEU A 146 7.64 8.15 2.52
N PHE A 147 7.74 8.59 1.25
CA PHE A 147 8.75 8.09 0.33
C PHE A 147 10.15 8.62 0.63
N GLY A 148 10.28 9.77 1.31
CA GLY A 148 11.55 10.20 1.90
C GLY A 148 12.06 9.30 3.02
N LEU A 149 11.17 8.51 3.64
CA LEU A 149 11.46 7.56 4.71
C LEU A 149 11.18 6.11 4.29
N ILE A 150 11.13 5.82 2.99
CA ILE A 150 10.65 4.54 2.46
C ILE A 150 11.38 3.34 3.04
N GLY A 151 12.70 3.45 3.26
CA GLY A 151 13.49 2.37 3.86
C GLY A 151 12.98 1.98 5.25
N PHE A 152 12.67 2.95 6.11
CA PHE A 152 12.10 2.68 7.44
C PHE A 152 10.73 2.03 7.37
N VAL A 153 9.92 2.38 6.37
CA VAL A 153 8.59 1.78 6.18
C VAL A 153 8.74 0.32 5.75
N LEU A 154 9.60 0.07 4.75
CA LEU A 154 9.83 -1.26 4.19
C LEU A 154 10.59 -2.20 5.14
N ASP A 155 11.40 -1.68 6.06
CA ASP A 155 12.13 -2.47 7.06
C ASP A 155 11.19 -3.09 8.13
N ASN A 156 9.95 -2.62 8.25
CA ASN A 156 9.03 -3.15 9.26
C ASN A 156 8.66 -4.60 8.96
N PRO A 157 8.62 -5.47 10.00
CA PRO A 157 8.20 -6.85 9.82
C PRO A 157 6.72 -6.92 9.45
N VAL A 158 6.42 -7.60 8.35
CA VAL A 158 5.04 -7.81 7.88
C VAL A 158 4.44 -9.10 8.45
N ASN A 159 5.26 -10.02 8.94
CA ASN A 159 4.80 -11.26 9.57
C ASN A 159 5.80 -11.79 10.62
N ARG A 160 5.40 -12.85 11.33
CA ARG A 160 6.20 -13.48 12.39
C ARG A 160 7.35 -14.34 11.90
N ILE A 161 7.38 -14.70 10.61
CA ILE A 161 8.46 -15.52 10.02
C ILE A 161 9.61 -14.66 9.50
N GLY A 162 9.50 -13.34 9.64
CA GLY A 162 10.57 -12.38 9.38
C GLY A 162 10.59 -11.83 7.96
N ASN A 163 9.47 -11.84 7.25
CA ASN A 163 9.33 -11.01 6.06
C ASN A 163 9.20 -9.54 6.44
N THR A 164 9.65 -8.68 5.54
CA THR A 164 9.55 -7.22 5.60
C THR A 164 8.83 -6.70 4.36
N GLY A 165 8.54 -5.40 4.31
CA GLY A 165 7.99 -4.77 3.11
C GLY A 165 8.88 -4.96 1.89
N TRP A 166 10.20 -5.01 2.08
CA TRP A 166 11.16 -5.30 1.00
C TRP A 166 10.87 -6.60 0.27
N ASP A 167 10.48 -7.65 0.99
CA ASP A 167 10.21 -8.95 0.37
C ASP A 167 8.96 -8.92 -0.52
N ILE A 168 7.97 -8.09 -0.17
CA ILE A 168 6.76 -7.88 -0.99
C ILE A 168 7.12 -7.10 -2.26
N ILE A 169 7.90 -6.02 -2.13
CA ILE A 169 8.37 -5.23 -3.28
C ILE A 169 9.21 -6.09 -4.22
N GLU A 170 10.12 -6.90 -3.67
CA GLU A 170 10.97 -7.81 -4.43
C GLU A 170 10.14 -8.90 -5.13
N TYR A 171 9.13 -9.47 -4.47
CA TYR A 171 8.21 -10.41 -5.12
C TYR A 171 7.51 -9.79 -6.33
N GLN A 172 7.00 -8.57 -6.22
CA GLN A 172 6.35 -7.88 -7.33
C GLN A 172 7.35 -7.54 -8.46
N ALA A 173 8.55 -7.08 -8.09
CA ALA A 173 9.60 -6.64 -9.02
C ALA A 173 10.32 -7.80 -9.74
N GLU A 174 10.41 -8.99 -9.13
CA GLU A 174 11.16 -10.14 -9.64
C GLU A 174 10.31 -11.37 -9.93
N GLY A 175 9.12 -11.46 -9.35
CA GLY A 175 8.26 -12.65 -9.40
C GLY A 175 8.76 -13.77 -8.50
N THR A 176 9.62 -13.47 -7.52
CA THR A 176 10.18 -14.48 -6.61
C THR A 176 9.33 -14.61 -5.36
N ASP A 177 8.66 -15.76 -5.20
CA ASP A 177 7.75 -16.03 -4.08
C ASP A 177 8.43 -15.74 -2.72
N TYR A 178 7.92 -14.73 -2.02
CA TYR A 178 8.50 -14.26 -0.76
C TYR A 178 8.26 -15.23 0.41
N ILE A 179 7.23 -16.08 0.35
CA ILE A 179 6.99 -17.13 1.35
C ILE A 179 8.09 -18.17 1.25
N ARG A 180 8.43 -18.57 0.02
CA ARG A 180 9.54 -19.49 -0.24
C ARG A 180 10.86 -18.93 0.28
N LYS A 181 11.19 -17.66 -0.01
CA LYS A 181 12.39 -17.00 0.51
C LYS A 181 12.43 -16.98 2.04
N ALA A 182 11.32 -16.67 2.70
CA ALA A 182 11.24 -16.67 4.16
C ALA A 182 11.51 -18.05 4.77
N LEU A 183 10.94 -19.10 4.16
CA LEU A 183 11.18 -20.49 4.58
C LEU A 183 12.64 -20.91 4.38
N GLU A 184 13.28 -20.49 3.29
CA GLU A 184 14.70 -20.73 3.03
C GLU A 184 15.58 -20.03 4.09
N ARG A 185 15.35 -18.74 4.37
CA ARG A 185 16.06 -18.01 5.44
C ARG A 185 15.85 -18.61 6.82
N TRP A 186 14.64 -19.08 7.13
CA TRP A 186 14.34 -19.75 8.40
C TRP A 186 15.12 -21.07 8.53
N LYS A 187 15.19 -21.88 7.47
CA LYS A 187 15.98 -23.12 7.46
C LYS A 187 17.47 -22.83 7.66
N GLU A 188 18.02 -21.83 6.99
CA GLU A 188 19.43 -21.45 7.13
C GLU A 188 19.79 -20.98 8.54
N ARG A 189 18.90 -20.22 9.19
CA ARG A 189 19.09 -19.77 10.58
C ARG A 189 19.09 -20.95 11.55
N ASN A 190 18.18 -21.92 11.37
CA ASN A 190 18.09 -23.08 12.26
C ASN A 190 19.12 -24.17 11.95
N ALA A 191 19.73 -24.18 10.76
CA ALA A 191 20.85 -25.06 10.44
C ALA A 191 22.18 -24.61 11.06
N LYS A 192 22.25 -23.37 11.58
CA LYS A 192 23.42 -22.79 12.25
C LYS A 192 23.37 -22.84 13.78
N ASN A 193 22.29 -23.38 14.35
CA ASN A 193 22.09 -23.61 15.78
C ASN A 193 22.15 -25.10 16.11
#